data_AF-A0A956PAX8-F1
#
_entry.id   AF-A0A956PAX8-F1
#
_cell.length_a   1.000
_cell.length_b   1.000
_cell.length_c   1.000
_cell.angle_alpha   90.00
_cell.angle_beta   90.00
_cell.angle_gamma   90.00
#
_symmetry.space_group_name_H-M   'P 1'
#
loop_
_entity.id
_entity.type
_entity.pdbx_description
1 polymer ?
#
loop_
_entity_poly.entity_id
_entity_poly.type
_entity_poly.pdbx_seq_one_letter_code
_entity_poly.pdbx_strand_id
1 'polypeptide(L)'
;MRKMLALALASTTVAFLALGCAHEEVKDDEAARAAQDVERYLDQGQPARDLTPPEADDVTGTGSLGEGVTVAGLKPIYFDFDRSVIRPDARATLSDNARYMADRPTTRVVIEGHCDERGTSAYNLALGQRRAESARQYLLSLGVSDGRLTTISYGEERP
;
A
#
# COMPACT_ATOMS: atom_id res chain seq x y z
N MET A 1 -16.96 56.49 53.62
CA MET A 1 -16.75 55.86 54.93
C MET A 1 -16.07 54.51 54.71
N ARG A 2 -14.86 54.37 55.25
CA ARG A 2 -14.03 53.16 55.22
C ARG A 2 -14.62 52.12 56.17
N LYS A 3 -14.87 50.89 55.70
CA LYS A 3 -14.68 49.66 56.50
C LYS A 3 -14.21 48.54 55.57
N MET A 4 -12.96 48.16 55.80
CA MET A 4 -12.31 46.95 55.31
C MET A 4 -12.95 45.74 55.99
N LEU A 5 -13.12 44.63 55.26
CA LEU A 5 -13.04 43.30 55.87
C LEU A 5 -12.31 42.35 54.91
N ALA A 6 -11.25 41.77 55.44
CA ALA A 6 -10.31 40.83 54.84
C ALA A 6 -10.95 39.43 54.69
N LEU A 7 -10.71 38.72 53.58
CA LEU A 7 -9.74 37.63 53.40
C LEU A 7 -10.27 36.22 53.76
N ALA A 8 -10.45 35.37 52.73
CA ALA A 8 -10.01 33.97 52.73
C ALA A 8 -9.87 33.46 51.29
N LEU A 9 -8.65 33.04 50.92
CA LEU A 9 -8.27 32.40 49.66
C LEU A 9 -8.91 31.02 49.53
N ALA A 10 -9.36 30.67 48.32
CA ALA A 10 -9.22 29.34 47.74
C ALA A 10 -9.17 29.46 46.21
N SER A 11 -7.98 29.79 45.70
CA SER A 11 -7.62 29.73 44.29
C SER A 11 -7.39 28.26 43.92
N THR A 12 -8.38 27.59 43.37
CA THR A 12 -8.14 26.39 42.54
C THR A 12 -8.01 26.82 41.10
N THR A 13 -6.81 27.27 40.74
CA THR A 13 -6.33 27.34 39.36
C THR A 13 -6.37 25.94 38.78
N VAL A 14 -7.34 25.68 37.90
CA VAL A 14 -7.29 24.53 37.00
C VAL A 14 -6.30 24.88 35.89
N ALA A 15 -5.03 24.57 36.14
CA ALA A 15 -3.99 24.58 35.14
C ALA A 15 -4.10 23.30 34.30
N PHE A 16 -4.89 23.32 33.22
CA PHE A 16 -4.77 22.31 32.16
C PHE A 16 -3.59 22.70 31.27
N LEU A 17 -2.38 22.38 31.75
CA LEU A 17 -1.19 22.30 30.92
C LEU A 17 -1.27 21.00 30.12
N ALA A 18 -1.83 21.08 28.92
CA ALA A 18 -1.61 20.07 27.88
C ALA A 18 -0.43 20.54 27.00
N LEU A 19 0.79 20.29 27.49
CA LEU A 19 1.97 20.16 26.65
C LEU A 19 2.07 18.68 26.27
N GLY A 20 2.00 18.32 24.98
CA GLY A 20 2.30 16.94 24.61
C GLY A 20 1.85 16.52 23.22
N CYS A 21 2.75 16.71 22.25
CA CYS A 21 2.95 15.87 21.07
C CYS A 21 1.76 15.68 20.11
N ALA A 22 1.50 16.66 19.25
CA ALA A 22 0.97 16.35 17.92
C ALA A 22 2.16 15.92 17.03
N HIS A 23 2.63 14.69 17.25
CA HIS A 23 3.45 14.00 16.28
C HIS A 23 2.54 13.66 15.09
N GLU A 24 2.99 13.95 13.88
CA GLU A 24 2.32 13.64 12.62
C GLU A 24 1.75 12.21 12.59
N GLU A 25 0.43 12.08 12.75
CA GLU A 25 -0.34 10.86 12.41
C GLU A 25 -1.11 11.03 11.08
N VAL A 26 -0.69 11.96 10.22
CA VAL A 26 -1.39 12.27 8.96
C VAL A 26 -1.21 11.16 7.90
N LYS A 27 -0.08 10.43 7.97
CA LYS A 27 0.27 9.42 6.95
C LYS A 27 -0.59 8.17 6.99
N ASP A 28 -1.04 7.75 8.16
CA ASP A 28 -1.79 6.50 8.31
C ASP A 28 -3.24 6.66 7.83
N ASP A 29 -3.83 7.84 8.06
CA ASP A 29 -5.17 8.18 7.58
C ASP A 29 -5.23 8.41 6.07
N GLU A 30 -4.21 9.07 5.50
CA GLU A 30 -4.10 9.29 4.06
C GLU A 30 -3.90 7.96 3.31
N ALA A 31 -3.01 7.10 3.81
CA ALA A 31 -2.82 5.75 3.29
C ALA A 31 -4.09 4.90 3.40
N ALA A 32 -4.84 5.05 4.50
CA ALA A 32 -6.10 4.35 4.68
C ALA A 32 -7.19 4.82 3.71
N ARG A 33 -7.25 6.13 3.45
CA ARG A 33 -8.18 6.73 2.50
C ARG A 33 -7.81 6.42 1.05
N ALA A 34 -6.53 6.46 0.72
CA ALA A 34 -6.01 6.02 -0.56
C ALA A 34 -6.34 4.55 -0.82
N ALA A 35 -6.16 3.66 0.17
CA ALA A 35 -6.59 2.26 0.04
C ALA A 35 -8.09 2.12 -0.20
N GLN A 36 -8.93 2.92 0.47
CA GLN A 36 -10.38 2.93 0.24
C GLN A 36 -10.75 3.44 -1.16
N ASP A 37 -9.99 4.40 -1.70
CA ASP A 37 -10.22 4.95 -3.02
C ASP A 37 -9.76 3.99 -4.13
N VAL A 38 -8.64 3.29 -3.92
CA VAL A 38 -8.19 2.18 -4.77
C VAL A 38 -9.22 1.05 -4.77
N GLU A 39 -9.75 0.68 -3.60
CA GLU A 39 -10.80 -0.33 -3.49
C GLU A 39 -12.02 0.05 -4.33
N ARG A 40 -12.49 1.30 -4.19
CA ARG A 40 -13.61 1.82 -4.97
C ARG A 40 -13.32 1.81 -6.48
N TYR A 41 -12.09 2.14 -6.87
CA TYR A 41 -11.67 2.16 -8.28
C TYR A 41 -11.66 0.76 -8.90
N LEU A 42 -11.29 -0.27 -8.14
CA LEU A 42 -11.22 -1.65 -8.61
C LEU A 42 -12.57 -2.37 -8.58
N ASP A 43 -13.41 -2.08 -7.58
CA ASP A 43 -14.78 -2.60 -7.48
C ASP A 43 -15.68 -2.07 -8.61
N GLN A 44 -15.37 -0.88 -9.14
CA GLN A 44 -16.02 -0.31 -10.33
C GLN A 44 -15.71 -1.05 -11.63
N GLY A 45 -14.93 -2.14 -11.59
CA GLY A 45 -14.85 -3.10 -12.68
C GLY A 45 -14.29 -2.50 -13.97
N GLN A 46 -13.21 -1.71 -13.86
CA GLN A 46 -12.49 -1.32 -15.07
C GLN A 46 -12.13 -2.59 -15.86
N PRO A 47 -12.58 -2.70 -17.12
CA PRO A 47 -12.26 -3.84 -17.95
C PRO A 47 -10.74 -3.93 -18.05
N ALA A 48 -10.21 -5.15 -17.92
CA ALA A 48 -8.86 -5.47 -18.33
C ALA A 48 -8.67 -4.81 -19.70
N ARG A 49 -7.86 -3.74 -19.76
CA ARG A 49 -7.48 -3.18 -21.05
C ARG A 49 -6.88 -4.33 -21.84
N ASP A 50 -7.21 -4.39 -23.12
CA ASP A 50 -6.65 -5.37 -24.05
C ASP A 50 -5.12 -5.24 -23.99
N LEU A 51 -4.50 -6.12 -23.21
CA LEU A 51 -3.08 -6.10 -22.89
C LEU A 51 -2.55 -7.43 -23.44
N THR A 52 -2.24 -7.43 -24.72
CA THR A 52 -1.14 -8.25 -25.21
C THR A 52 0.02 -8.04 -24.23
N PRO A 53 0.60 -9.13 -23.67
CA PRO A 53 1.77 -9.01 -22.81
C PRO A 53 2.78 -8.11 -23.53
N PRO A 54 3.26 -7.02 -22.92
CA PRO A 54 4.37 -6.28 -23.51
C PRO A 54 5.50 -7.29 -23.70
N GLU A 55 5.96 -7.44 -24.94
CA GLU A 55 7.13 -8.25 -25.22
C GLU A 55 8.24 -7.76 -24.27
N ALA A 56 8.80 -8.70 -23.51
CA ALA A 56 9.74 -8.41 -22.46
C ALA A 56 11.06 -7.92 -23.08
N ASP A 57 11.13 -6.65 -23.41
CA ASP A 57 12.38 -5.98 -23.78
C ASP A 57 13.27 -5.92 -22.53
N ASP A 58 14.30 -6.76 -22.55
CA ASP A 58 15.53 -6.81 -21.74
C ASP A 58 15.56 -5.84 -20.54
N VAL A 59 14.84 -6.20 -19.47
CA VAL A 59 15.12 -5.66 -18.13
C VAL A 59 16.36 -6.38 -17.63
N THR A 60 17.52 -5.79 -17.89
CA THR A 60 18.80 -6.22 -17.32
C THR A 60 18.76 -6.03 -15.81
N GLY A 61 18.33 -7.06 -15.11
CA GLY A 61 18.20 -7.12 -13.66
C GLY A 61 17.94 -8.54 -13.15
N THR A 62 18.40 -9.56 -13.88
CA THR A 62 18.12 -10.96 -13.58
C THR A 62 19.07 -11.47 -12.50
N GLY A 63 18.72 -11.20 -11.24
CA GLY A 63 18.92 -12.22 -10.22
C GLY A 63 17.80 -13.23 -10.41
N SER A 64 18.11 -14.46 -10.80
CA SER A 64 17.17 -15.58 -10.70
C SER A 64 16.89 -15.80 -9.22
N LEU A 65 15.87 -15.11 -8.75
CA LEU A 65 15.35 -15.19 -7.40
C LEU A 65 14.19 -16.18 -7.51
N GLY A 66 14.28 -17.29 -6.76
CA GLY A 66 13.30 -18.38 -6.81
C GLY A 66 11.88 -17.93 -6.44
N GLU A 67 10.91 -18.84 -6.54
CA GLU A 67 9.51 -18.64 -6.18
C GLU A 67 9.36 -17.80 -4.89
N GLY A 68 8.65 -16.68 -4.94
CA GLY A 68 8.45 -15.78 -3.80
C GLY A 68 9.66 -14.95 -3.36
N VAL A 69 10.78 -15.01 -4.07
CA VAL A 69 11.96 -14.20 -3.79
C VAL A 69 11.88 -12.88 -4.55
N THR A 70 11.48 -11.86 -3.82
CA THR A 70 11.45 -10.48 -4.29
C THR A 70 12.86 -9.93 -4.47
N VAL A 71 13.01 -8.92 -5.34
CA VAL A 71 14.24 -8.11 -5.44
C VAL A 71 14.72 -7.75 -4.03
N ALA A 72 16.01 -7.94 -3.75
CA ALA A 72 16.58 -7.78 -2.40
C ALA A 72 16.14 -6.47 -1.73
N GLY A 73 15.29 -6.58 -0.70
CA GLY A 73 14.76 -5.44 0.08
C GLY A 73 13.30 -5.07 -0.19
N LEU A 74 12.68 -5.61 -1.25
CA LEU A 74 11.23 -5.64 -1.39
C LEU A 74 10.66 -6.87 -0.69
N LYS A 75 9.40 -6.81 -0.29
CA LYS A 75 8.69 -7.91 0.39
C LYS A 75 7.35 -8.21 -0.29
N PRO A 76 6.92 -9.48 -0.34
CA PRO A 76 5.61 -9.84 -0.88
C PRO A 76 4.48 -9.38 0.05
N ILE A 77 3.28 -9.29 -0.51
CA ILE A 77 2.04 -9.10 0.24
C ILE A 77 1.08 -10.25 -0.03
N TYR A 78 0.14 -10.47 0.89
CA TYR A 78 -0.83 -11.55 0.80
C TYR A 78 -2.24 -10.99 0.76
N PHE A 79 -3.14 -11.76 0.16
CA PHE A 79 -4.55 -11.43 -0.01
C PHE A 79 -5.41 -12.48 0.66
N ASP A 80 -6.61 -12.08 1.05
CA ASP A 80 -7.65 -13.03 1.45
C ASP A 80 -8.13 -13.87 0.26
N PHE A 81 -8.73 -15.01 0.59
CA PHE A 81 -9.34 -15.87 -0.41
C PHE A 81 -10.36 -15.10 -1.25
N ASP A 82 -10.24 -15.22 -2.57
CA ASP A 82 -11.10 -14.57 -3.55
C ASP A 82 -11.19 -13.03 -3.43
N ARG A 83 -10.14 -12.41 -2.88
CA ARG A 83 -10.04 -10.95 -2.74
C ARG A 83 -8.82 -10.40 -3.44
N SER A 84 -8.95 -9.16 -3.91
CA SER A 84 -7.86 -8.28 -4.35
C SER A 84 -7.71 -7.05 -3.46
N VAL A 85 -8.43 -6.98 -2.34
CA VAL A 85 -8.37 -5.87 -1.39
C VAL A 85 -7.05 -5.87 -0.65
N ILE A 86 -6.38 -4.72 -0.57
CA ILE A 86 -5.16 -4.57 0.23
C ILE A 86 -5.51 -4.62 1.72
N ARG A 87 -5.11 -5.71 2.35
CA ARG A 87 -5.28 -5.93 3.79
C ARG A 87 -4.48 -4.91 4.62
N PRO A 88 -4.93 -4.58 5.84
CA PRO A 88 -4.23 -3.62 6.69
C PRO A 88 -2.76 -3.98 7.00
N ASP A 89 -2.45 -5.27 7.16
CA ASP A 89 -1.08 -5.76 7.36
C ASP A 89 -0.20 -5.58 6.12
N ALA A 90 -0.75 -5.80 4.92
CA ALA A 90 -0.07 -5.59 3.65
C ALA A 90 0.30 -4.11 3.41
N ARG A 91 -0.46 -3.16 3.97
CA ARG A 91 -0.19 -1.72 3.83
C ARG A 91 1.17 -1.32 4.38
N ALA A 92 1.53 -1.83 5.56
CA ALA A 92 2.84 -1.56 6.18
C ALA A 92 3.98 -2.06 5.28
N THR A 93 3.83 -3.27 4.72
CA THR A 93 4.81 -3.85 3.78
C THR A 93 4.94 -3.02 2.51
N LEU A 94 3.82 -2.54 1.93
CA LEU A 94 3.86 -1.67 0.76
C LEU A 94 4.48 -0.31 1.06
N SER A 95 4.25 0.24 2.25
CA SER A 95 4.92 1.47 2.70
C SER A 95 6.43 1.29 2.82
N ASP A 96 6.90 0.15 3.33
CA ASP A 96 8.33 -0.17 3.35
C ASP A 96 8.91 -0.36 1.94
N ASN A 97 8.18 -1.02 1.04
CA ASN A 97 8.57 -1.17 -0.36
C ASN A 97 8.66 0.19 -1.07
N ALA A 98 7.71 1.10 -0.82
CA ALA A 98 7.73 2.46 -1.37
C ALA A 98 8.95 3.26 -0.88
N ARG A 99 9.28 3.16 0.42
CA ARG A 99 10.50 3.77 0.99
C ARG A 99 11.76 3.21 0.34
N TYR A 100 11.83 1.89 0.19
CA TYR A 100 12.95 1.23 -0.48
C TYR A 100 13.14 1.77 -1.91
N MET A 101 12.04 1.97 -2.65
CA MET A 101 12.05 2.53 -4.01
C MET A 101 12.37 4.03 -4.04
N ALA A 102 12.02 4.79 -3.00
CA ALA A 102 12.37 6.20 -2.88
C ALA A 102 13.88 6.38 -2.69
N ASP A 103 14.51 5.53 -1.88
CA ASP A 103 15.97 5.53 -1.66
C ASP A 103 16.76 5.08 -2.90
N ARG A 104 16.10 4.45 -3.87
CA ARG A 104 16.70 3.90 -5.09
C ARG A 104 15.94 4.37 -6.33
N PRO A 105 16.12 5.63 -6.77
CA PRO A 105 15.30 6.23 -7.82
C PRO A 105 15.41 5.55 -9.18
N THR A 106 16.47 4.78 -9.42
CA THR A 106 16.69 4.03 -10.68
C THR A 106 16.03 2.65 -10.70
N THR A 107 15.55 2.13 -9.55
CA THR A 107 14.93 0.80 -9.48
C THR A 107 13.58 0.80 -10.18
N ARG A 108 13.37 -0.15 -11.09
CA ARG A 108 12.08 -0.49 -11.69
C ARG A 108 11.60 -1.82 -11.10
N VAL A 109 10.29 -1.95 -10.93
CA VAL A 109 9.68 -3.13 -10.27
C VAL A 109 8.58 -3.70 -11.16
N VAL A 110 8.63 -5.01 -11.34
CA VAL A 110 7.51 -5.80 -11.85
C VAL A 110 6.74 -6.33 -10.66
N ILE A 111 5.44 -6.06 -10.64
CA ILE A 111 4.50 -6.55 -9.63
C ILE A 111 3.79 -7.75 -10.23
N GLU A 112 4.07 -8.91 -9.66
CA GLU A 112 3.53 -10.18 -10.12
C GLU A 112 2.30 -10.57 -9.28
N GLY A 113 1.22 -10.95 -9.96
CA GLY A 113 -0.05 -11.36 -9.38
C GLY A 113 -0.24 -12.87 -9.43
N HIS A 114 -0.40 -13.49 -8.26
CA HIS A 114 -0.49 -14.94 -8.10
C HIS A 114 -1.80 -15.35 -7.41
N CYS A 115 -2.24 -16.57 -7.70
CA CYS A 115 -3.39 -17.23 -7.10
C CYS A 115 -3.04 -18.67 -6.75
N ASP A 116 -3.82 -19.26 -5.85
CA ASP A 116 -3.77 -20.70 -5.60
C ASP A 116 -4.50 -21.49 -6.70
N GLU A 117 -4.35 -22.81 -6.69
CA GLU A 117 -4.88 -23.75 -7.70
C GLU A 117 -6.41 -23.91 -7.69
N ARG A 118 -7.15 -23.16 -6.85
CA ARG A 118 -8.60 -23.28 -6.75
C ARG A 118 -9.25 -22.36 -7.77
N GLY A 119 -10.06 -22.94 -8.66
CA GLY A 119 -10.83 -22.20 -9.66
C GLY A 119 -10.42 -22.58 -11.07
N THR A 120 -10.74 -21.72 -12.04
CA THR A 120 -10.27 -21.90 -13.41
C THR A 120 -9.04 -21.04 -13.65
N SER A 121 -8.14 -21.49 -14.52
CA SER A 121 -6.92 -20.74 -14.84
C SER A 121 -7.23 -19.33 -15.36
N ALA A 122 -8.26 -19.17 -16.19
CA ALA A 122 -8.71 -17.85 -16.66
C ALA A 122 -9.22 -16.95 -15.53
N TYR A 123 -9.94 -17.52 -14.56
CA TYR A 123 -10.38 -16.77 -13.38
C TYR A 123 -9.20 -16.32 -12.52
N ASN A 124 -8.27 -17.23 -12.26
CA ASN A 124 -7.08 -16.97 -11.46
C ASN A 124 -6.13 -15.98 -12.14
N LEU A 125 -6.02 -16.02 -13.46
CA LEU A 125 -5.29 -15.01 -14.23
C LEU A 125 -5.90 -13.60 -14.05
N ALA A 126 -7.23 -13.49 -14.13
CA ALA A 126 -7.92 -12.23 -13.93
C ALA A 126 -7.82 -11.74 -12.46
N LEU A 127 -7.93 -12.64 -11.49
CA LEU A 127 -7.79 -12.32 -10.06
C LEU A 127 -6.36 -11.86 -9.73
N GLY A 128 -5.35 -12.56 -10.23
CA GLY A 128 -3.94 -12.18 -10.11
C GLY A 128 -3.68 -10.78 -10.70
N GLN A 129 -4.28 -10.47 -11.85
CA GLN A 129 -4.14 -9.15 -12.47
C GLN A 129 -4.75 -8.05 -11.60
N ARG A 130 -5.94 -8.29 -11.03
CA ARG A 130 -6.55 -7.34 -10.09
C ARG A 130 -5.68 -7.12 -8.85
N ARG A 131 -5.07 -8.18 -8.31
CA ARG A 131 -4.16 -8.11 -7.15
C ARG A 131 -2.91 -7.29 -7.46
N ALA A 132 -2.27 -7.54 -8.60
CA ALA A 132 -1.10 -6.78 -9.03
C ALA A 132 -1.44 -5.29 -9.24
N GLU A 133 -2.58 -4.99 -9.86
CA GLU A 133 -3.05 -3.62 -10.06
C GLU A 133 -3.38 -2.93 -8.71
N SER A 134 -3.97 -3.66 -7.75
CA SER A 134 -4.24 -3.13 -6.40
C SER A 134 -2.96 -2.69 -5.70
N ALA A 135 -1.92 -3.53 -5.75
CA ALA A 135 -0.63 -3.21 -5.17
C ALA A 135 0.04 -2.02 -5.91
N ARG A 136 -0.07 -1.98 -7.24
CA ARG A 136 0.44 -0.87 -8.06
C ARG A 136 -0.20 0.45 -7.66
N GLN A 137 -1.53 0.51 -7.67
CA GLN A 137 -2.28 1.72 -7.32
C GLN A 137 -1.96 2.21 -5.91
N TYR A 138 -1.80 1.28 -4.96
CA TYR A 138 -1.38 1.65 -3.61
C TYR A 138 0.05 2.24 -3.60
N LEU A 139 1.02 1.65 -4.29
CA LEU A 139 2.37 2.22 -4.41
C LEU A 139 2.39 3.59 -5.12
N LEU A 140 1.54 3.81 -6.12
CA LEU A 140 1.37 5.12 -6.75
C LEU A 140 0.88 6.16 -5.75
N SER A 141 -0.10 5.79 -4.91
CA SER A 141 -0.63 6.68 -3.87
C SER A 141 0.42 7.06 -2.81
N LEU A 142 1.42 6.20 -2.61
CA LEU A 142 2.58 6.46 -1.75
C LEU A 142 3.69 7.27 -2.44
N GLY A 143 3.48 7.72 -3.69
CA GLY A 143 4.39 8.58 -4.44
C GLY A 143 5.40 7.84 -5.33
N VAL A 144 5.28 6.53 -5.52
CA VAL A 144 6.10 5.82 -6.51
C VAL A 144 5.66 6.22 -7.91
N SER A 145 6.61 6.57 -8.79
CA SER A 145 6.29 7.01 -10.15
C SER A 145 5.77 5.88 -11.02
N ASP A 146 4.73 6.16 -11.81
CA ASP A 146 4.03 5.21 -12.68
C ASP A 146 4.94 4.44 -13.65
N GLY A 147 5.88 5.14 -14.30
CA GLY A 147 6.84 4.54 -15.24
C GLY A 147 7.88 3.61 -14.59
N ARG A 148 7.86 3.44 -13.26
CA ARG A 148 8.71 2.51 -12.52
C ARG A 148 8.00 1.21 -12.15
N LEU A 149 6.69 1.11 -12.40
CA LEU A 149 5.84 0.00 -12.00
C LEU A 149 5.15 -0.65 -13.20
N THR A 150 5.43 -1.93 -13.42
CA THR A 150 4.73 -2.78 -14.39
C THR A 150 4.00 -3.90 -13.65
N THR A 151 2.83 -4.32 -14.12
CA THR A 151 2.12 -5.48 -13.57
C THR A 151 2.16 -6.66 -14.51
N ILE A 152 2.27 -7.87 -13.98
CA ILE A 152 2.05 -9.13 -14.69
C ILE A 152 1.18 -10.03 -13.81
N SER A 153 0.33 -10.85 -14.39
CA SER A 153 -0.39 -11.90 -13.68
C SER A 153 0.06 -13.27 -14.18
N TYR A 154 0.40 -14.14 -13.25
CA TYR A 154 0.64 -15.56 -13.52
C TYR A 154 -0.54 -16.44 -13.11
N GLY A 155 -1.55 -15.88 -12.44
CA GLY A 155 -2.67 -16.66 -11.92
C GLY A 155 -2.16 -17.82 -11.06
N GLU A 156 -2.62 -19.03 -11.37
CA GLU A 156 -2.20 -20.27 -10.69
C GLU A 156 -0.99 -20.96 -11.34
N GLU A 157 -0.45 -20.43 -12.43
CA GLU A 157 0.59 -21.11 -13.22
C GLU A 157 1.97 -21.08 -12.55
N ARG A 158 2.17 -20.16 -11.60
CA ARG A 158 3.41 -19.99 -10.83
C ARG A 158 3.06 -19.66 -9.37
N PRO A 159 2.56 -20.61 -8.57
CA PRO A 159 1.98 -20.33 -7.25
C PRO A 159 2.98 -19.86 -6.18
#